data_AF-A0A933AE54-F1
#
_entry.id   AF-A0A933AE54-F1
#
_cell.length_a   1.000
_cell.length_b   1.000
_cell.length_c   1.000
_cell.angle_alpha   90.00
_cell.angle_beta   90.00
_cell.angle_gamma   90.00
#
_symmetry.space_group_name_H-M   'P 1'
#
loop_
_entity.id
_entity.type
_entity.pdbx_description
1 polymer ?
#
loop_
_entity_poly.entity_id
_entity_poly.type
_entity_poly.pdbx_seq_one_letter_code
_entity_poly.pdbx_strand_id
1 'polypeptide(L)'
;MDTENSGKGVETAERTEGAVPSEERALAEALARLQAEAQEKDKALAALTERARLAAAKYRQVALTAAPEVPEEMVQGETVEEIDAALARARKLVEEVRKRTAARAAESPRTPAGAPVRSAPDLSGLTAREKIAYGLARRE
;
A
#
# COMPACT_ATOMS: atom_id res chain seq x y z
N MET A 1 93.60 -5.64 -48.81
CA MET A 1 92.32 -5.81 -49.52
C MET A 1 91.34 -6.38 -48.51
N ASP A 2 90.63 -5.50 -47.79
CA ASP A 2 89.30 -4.97 -48.18
C ASP A 2 88.24 -6.02 -47.77
N THR A 3 87.28 -5.80 -46.87
CA THR A 3 86.71 -4.57 -46.29
C THR A 3 86.04 -4.88 -44.94
N GLU A 4 85.86 -3.80 -44.18
CA GLU A 4 85.24 -3.69 -42.87
C GLU A 4 83.77 -4.14 -42.84
N ASN A 5 83.37 -4.87 -41.79
CA ASN A 5 81.97 -4.89 -41.36
C ASN A 5 81.85 -4.13 -40.04
N SER A 6 81.58 -2.84 -40.19
CA SER A 6 81.44 -1.86 -39.13
C SER A 6 80.30 -2.23 -38.19
N GLY A 7 80.61 -2.27 -36.89
CA GLY A 7 79.61 -2.08 -35.86
C GLY A 7 78.96 -0.71 -35.97
N LYS A 8 77.68 -0.64 -35.57
CA LYS A 8 76.95 0.48 -34.95
C LYS A 8 75.48 0.38 -35.33
N GLY A 9 74.60 0.46 -34.34
CA GLY A 9 73.16 0.60 -34.57
C GLY A 9 72.25 -0.23 -33.68
N VAL A 10 72.70 -0.68 -32.50
CA VAL A 10 71.76 -0.88 -31.37
C VAL A 10 71.41 0.53 -30.88
N GLU A 11 70.57 1.21 -31.65
CA GLU A 11 70.12 2.56 -31.33
C GLU A 11 68.87 2.43 -30.47
N THR A 12 69.10 2.64 -29.17
CA THR A 12 68.15 3.22 -28.21
C THR A 12 66.88 2.40 -27.96
N ALA A 13 66.87 1.58 -26.90
CA ALA A 13 66.49 2.06 -25.56
C ALA A 13 65.11 2.74 -25.61
N GLU A 14 64.04 1.98 -25.35
CA GLU A 14 63.48 1.97 -24.00
C GLU A 14 63.30 3.40 -23.48
N ARG A 15 62.28 4.11 -24.00
CA ARG A 15 61.91 5.40 -23.41
C ARG A 15 60.45 5.74 -23.56
N THR A 16 59.56 4.84 -23.17
CA THR A 16 58.16 5.17 -22.86
C THR A 16 57.56 4.42 -21.67
N GLU A 17 58.34 3.70 -20.86
CA GLU A 17 57.79 2.98 -19.68
C GLU A 17 57.72 3.81 -18.39
N GLY A 18 58.12 5.10 -18.41
CA GLY A 18 58.32 5.88 -17.18
C GLY A 18 57.20 6.82 -16.73
N ALA A 19 56.20 7.14 -17.57
CA ALA A 19 55.23 8.21 -17.26
C ALA A 19 53.81 7.73 -16.92
N VAL A 20 53.48 6.50 -17.33
CA VAL A 20 52.15 5.87 -17.16
C VAL A 20 51.70 5.66 -15.69
N PRO A 21 52.58 5.40 -14.68
CA PRO A 21 52.09 5.08 -13.33
C PRO A 21 51.50 6.28 -12.58
N SER A 22 51.73 7.52 -13.02
CA SER A 22 51.19 8.72 -12.36
C SER A 22 49.74 9.01 -12.79
N GLU A 23 49.46 8.87 -14.08
CA GLU A 23 48.12 9.08 -14.65
C GLU A 23 47.17 7.95 -14.25
N GLU A 24 47.63 6.69 -14.30
CA GLU A 24 46.83 5.54 -13.85
C GLU A 24 46.47 5.62 -12.36
N ARG A 25 47.39 6.09 -11.51
CA ARG A 25 47.11 6.34 -10.08
C ARG A 25 46.11 7.47 -9.89
N ALA A 26 46.28 8.59 -10.59
CA ALA A 26 45.33 9.71 -10.53
C ALA A 26 43.93 9.29 -10.99
N LEU A 27 43.84 8.46 -12.04
CA LEU A 27 42.59 7.87 -12.51
C LEU A 27 41.98 6.91 -11.48
N ALA A 28 42.78 6.03 -10.87
CA ALA A 28 42.32 5.11 -9.83
C ALA A 28 41.80 5.85 -8.59
N GLU A 29 42.48 6.92 -8.17
CA GLU A 29 42.04 7.78 -7.06
C GLU A 29 40.74 8.53 -7.40
N ALA A 30 40.62 9.07 -8.62
CA ALA A 30 39.41 9.73 -9.08
C ALA A 30 38.21 8.77 -9.14
N LEU A 31 38.43 7.55 -9.63
CA LEU A 31 37.41 6.50 -9.65
C LEU A 31 37.00 6.09 -8.24
N ALA A 32 37.95 5.86 -7.35
CA ALA A 32 37.67 5.51 -5.96
C ALA A 32 36.87 6.62 -5.26
N ARG A 33 37.21 7.89 -5.51
CA ARG A 33 36.47 9.04 -4.99
C ARG A 33 35.05 9.12 -5.53
N LEU A 34 34.86 8.94 -6.84
CA LEU A 34 33.55 8.97 -7.46
C LEU A 34 32.67 7.81 -6.98
N GLN A 35 33.26 6.62 -6.81
CA GLN A 35 32.57 5.46 -6.26
C GLN A 35 32.15 5.68 -4.81
N ALA A 36 33.02 6.26 -3.98
CA ALA A 36 32.67 6.62 -2.61
C ALA A 36 31.52 7.66 -2.56
N GLU A 37 31.56 8.67 -3.44
CA GLU A 37 30.49 9.68 -3.52
C GLU A 37 29.16 9.06 -3.99
N ALA A 38 29.20 8.16 -4.98
CA ALA A 38 28.02 7.43 -5.44
C ALA A 38 27.42 6.58 -4.31
N GLN A 39 28.26 5.82 -3.59
CA GLN A 39 27.81 5.00 -2.46
C GLN A 39 27.18 5.84 -1.34
N GLU A 40 27.73 7.02 -1.04
CA GLU A 40 27.13 7.92 -0.04
C GLU A 40 25.78 8.48 -0.50
N LYS A 41 25.65 8.86 -1.77
CA LYS A 41 24.37 9.29 -2.35
C LYS A 41 23.33 8.17 -2.34
N ASP A 42 23.72 6.94 -2.68
CA ASP A 42 22.81 5.80 -2.67
C ASP A 42 22.29 5.51 -1.26
N LYS A 43 23.17 5.56 -0.25
CA LYS A 43 22.75 5.45 1.17
C LYS A 43 21.79 6.56 1.57
N ALA A 44 22.08 7.80 1.17
CA ALA A 44 21.21 8.94 1.47
C ALA A 44 19.84 8.82 0.79
N LEU A 45 19.80 8.37 -0.47
CA LEU A 45 18.56 8.13 -1.21
C LEU A 45 17.73 7.01 -0.58
N ALA A 46 18.37 5.91 -0.18
CA ALA A 46 17.69 4.82 0.51
C ALA A 46 17.08 5.30 1.84
N ALA A 47 17.84 6.05 2.65
CA ALA A 47 17.36 6.59 3.91
C ALA A 47 16.22 7.61 3.72
N LEU A 48 16.29 8.45 2.68
CA LEU A 48 15.23 9.42 2.37
C LEU A 48 13.94 8.72 1.90
N THR A 49 14.07 7.72 1.05
CA THR A 49 12.94 6.92 0.53
C THR A 49 12.23 6.22 1.68
N GLU A 50 12.97 5.62 2.60
CA GLU A 50 12.38 4.95 3.76
C GLU A 50 11.65 5.93 4.69
N ARG A 51 12.25 7.10 4.95
CA ARG A 51 11.58 8.16 5.72
C ARG A 51 10.30 8.65 5.03
N ALA A 52 10.32 8.80 3.71
CA ALA A 52 9.16 9.21 2.94
C ALA A 52 8.03 8.17 3.04
N ARG A 53 8.34 6.87 2.90
CA ARG A 53 7.38 5.78 3.09
C ARG A 53 6.78 5.77 4.49
N LEU A 54 7.61 5.89 5.52
CA LEU A 54 7.14 5.96 6.91
C LEU A 54 6.24 7.18 7.16
N ALA A 55 6.57 8.33 6.57
CA ALA A 55 5.75 9.52 6.66
C ALA A 55 4.39 9.33 5.96
N ALA A 56 4.38 8.76 4.74
CA ALA A 56 3.15 8.46 4.02
C ALA A 56 2.26 7.45 4.76
N ALA A 57 2.85 6.40 5.36
CA ALA A 57 2.11 5.44 6.18
C ALA A 57 1.44 6.10 7.41
N LYS A 58 2.17 6.98 8.11
CA LYS A 58 1.60 7.75 9.23
C LYS A 58 0.51 8.71 8.77
N TYR A 59 0.71 9.37 7.63
CA TYR A 59 -0.29 10.24 7.03
C TYR A 59 -1.59 9.47 6.73
N ARG A 60 -1.48 8.27 6.15
CA ARG A 60 -2.63 7.39 5.91
C ARG A 60 -3.41 7.09 7.20
N GLN A 61 -2.70 6.74 8.28
CA GLN A 61 -3.35 6.45 9.57
C GLN A 61 -4.13 7.65 10.12
N VAL A 62 -3.53 8.85 10.05
CA VAL A 62 -4.20 10.10 10.49
C VAL A 62 -5.41 10.40 9.61
N ALA A 63 -5.27 10.24 8.29
CA ALA A 63 -6.34 10.47 7.33
C ALA A 63 -7.54 9.53 7.56
N LEU A 64 -7.30 8.25 7.83
CA LEU A 64 -8.34 7.27 8.17
C LEU A 64 -8.99 7.55 9.52
N THR A 65 -8.21 7.98 10.52
CA THR A 65 -8.75 8.39 11.82
C THR A 65 -9.68 9.60 11.70
N ALA A 66 -9.37 10.52 10.79
CA ALA A 66 -10.18 11.70 10.51
C ALA A 66 -11.45 11.40 9.68
N ALA A 67 -11.54 10.22 9.06
CA ALA A 67 -12.67 9.81 8.21
C ALA A 67 -13.09 8.36 8.49
N PRO A 68 -13.69 8.08 9.67
CA PRO A 68 -14.06 6.73 10.08
C PRO A 68 -15.15 6.07 9.20
N GLU A 69 -15.87 6.86 8.41
CA GLU A 69 -16.83 6.39 7.42
C GLU A 69 -16.18 5.76 6.17
N VAL A 70 -14.89 6.01 5.96
CA VAL A 70 -14.13 5.47 4.82
C VAL A 70 -13.43 4.18 5.24
N PRO A 71 -13.70 3.04 4.57
CA PRO A 71 -13.00 1.80 4.84
C PRO A 71 -11.50 1.89 4.53
N GLU A 72 -10.68 1.27 5.36
CA GLU A 72 -9.21 1.28 5.21
C GLU A 72 -8.77 0.65 3.87
N GLU A 73 -9.46 -0.39 3.42
CA GLU A 73 -9.16 -1.06 2.15
C GLU A 73 -9.26 -0.14 0.91
N MET A 74 -9.97 0.99 1.02
CA MET A 74 -10.15 1.93 -0.07
C MET A 74 -9.03 2.96 -0.20
N VAL A 75 -8.20 3.14 0.84
CA VAL A 75 -7.13 4.15 0.88
C VAL A 75 -5.79 3.45 0.73
N GLN A 76 -5.42 3.12 -0.51
CA GLN A 76 -4.14 2.50 -0.86
C GLN A 76 -3.20 3.52 -1.52
N GLY A 77 -1.90 3.43 -1.21
CA GLY A 77 -0.86 4.29 -1.77
C GLY A 77 0.44 4.26 -0.95
N GLU A 78 1.57 4.46 -1.62
CA GLU A 78 2.90 4.60 -1.01
C GLU A 78 3.31 6.08 -0.87
N THR A 79 2.67 6.99 -1.62
CA THR A 79 2.92 8.44 -1.52
C THR A 79 1.72 9.18 -0.95
N VAL A 80 1.96 10.41 -0.48
CA VAL A 80 0.92 11.29 0.06
C VAL A 80 -0.14 11.60 -1.01
N GLU A 81 0.29 11.84 -2.25
CA GLU A 81 -0.58 12.18 -3.37
C GLU A 81 -1.49 11.00 -3.75
N GLU A 82 -0.97 9.78 -3.73
CA GLU A 82 -1.76 8.57 -3.96
C GLU A 82 -2.80 8.37 -2.87
N ILE A 83 -2.41 8.57 -1.61
CA ILE A 83 -3.30 8.48 -0.44
C ILE A 83 -4.41 9.53 -0.55
N ASP A 84 -4.09 10.78 -0.89
CA ASP A 84 -5.08 11.85 -1.06
C ASP A 84 -6.08 11.54 -2.18
N ALA A 85 -5.56 11.08 -3.32
CA ALA A 85 -6.40 10.71 -4.45
C ALA A 85 -7.31 9.52 -4.11
N ALA A 86 -6.80 8.53 -3.38
CA ALA A 86 -7.58 7.38 -2.92
C ALA A 86 -8.66 7.80 -1.92
N LEU A 87 -8.31 8.63 -0.94
CA LEU A 87 -9.25 9.15 0.05
C LEU A 87 -10.37 9.98 -0.59
N ALA A 88 -10.03 10.84 -1.57
CA ALA A 88 -11.02 11.62 -2.29
C ALA A 88 -12.01 10.73 -3.07
N ARG A 89 -11.50 9.70 -3.75
CA ARG A 89 -12.36 8.71 -4.44
C ARG A 89 -13.25 7.95 -3.46
N ALA A 90 -12.69 7.53 -2.32
CA ALA A 90 -13.40 6.77 -1.32
C ALA A 90 -14.54 7.57 -0.68
N ARG A 91 -14.27 8.83 -0.28
CA ARG A 91 -15.30 9.75 0.23
C ARG A 91 -16.44 9.95 -0.76
N LYS A 92 -16.11 10.17 -2.04
CA LYS A 92 -17.12 10.30 -3.09
C LYS A 92 -18.00 9.07 -3.20
N LEU A 93 -17.43 7.87 -3.15
CA LEU A 93 -18.19 6.63 -3.21
C LEU A 93 -19.13 6.47 -2.00
N VAL A 94 -18.60 6.71 -0.79
CA VAL A 94 -19.39 6.62 0.46
C VAL A 94 -20.58 7.58 0.42
N GLU A 95 -20.36 8.82 -0.03
CA GLU A 95 -21.44 9.80 -0.20
C GLU A 95 -22.50 9.35 -1.21
N GLU A 96 -22.09 8.78 -2.35
CA GLU A 96 -23.04 8.26 -3.34
C GLU A 96 -23.83 7.06 -2.81
N VAL A 97 -23.20 6.15 -2.05
CA VAL A 97 -23.89 5.04 -1.39
C VAL A 97 -24.87 5.55 -0.34
N ARG A 98 -24.50 6.55 0.46
CA ARG A 98 -25.37 7.20 1.45
C ARG A 98 -26.59 7.82 0.78
N LYS A 99 -26.42 8.56 -0.33
CA LYS A 99 -27.54 9.14 -1.08
C LYS A 99 -28.47 8.06 -1.64
N ARG A 100 -27.93 7.01 -2.25
CA ARG A 100 -28.72 5.91 -2.83
C ARG A 100 -29.50 5.13 -1.78
N THR A 101 -28.89 4.86 -0.63
CA THR A 101 -29.56 4.16 0.48
C THR A 101 -30.64 5.02 1.12
N ALA A 102 -30.40 6.32 1.30
CA ALA A 102 -31.41 7.27 1.80
C ALA A 102 -32.61 7.38 0.84
N ALA A 103 -32.37 7.50 -0.46
CA ALA A 103 -33.43 7.52 -1.47
C ALA A 103 -34.27 6.24 -1.45
N ARG A 104 -33.60 5.08 -1.42
CA ARG A 104 -34.29 3.77 -1.34
C ARG A 104 -35.09 3.61 -0.06
N ALA A 105 -34.60 4.11 1.07
CA ALA A 105 -35.33 4.08 2.34
C ALA A 105 -36.58 4.98 2.32
N ALA A 106 -36.54 6.09 1.59
CA ALA A 106 -37.70 6.97 1.39
C ALA A 106 -38.75 6.37 0.44
N GLU A 107 -38.33 5.59 -0.55
CA GLU A 107 -39.21 4.94 -1.54
C GLU A 107 -39.81 3.61 -1.05
N SER A 108 -39.24 3.00 -0.02
CA SER A 108 -39.74 1.74 0.52
C SER A 108 -40.93 1.98 1.45
N PRO A 109 -42.10 1.33 1.25
CA PRO A 109 -43.20 1.43 2.19
C PRO A 109 -42.72 0.94 3.56
N ARG A 110 -42.96 1.74 4.61
CA ARG A 110 -42.62 1.38 5.99
C ARG A 110 -43.21 -0.01 6.27
N THR A 111 -42.35 -1.03 6.32
CA THR A 111 -42.78 -2.37 6.69
C THR A 111 -43.36 -2.27 8.11
N PRO A 112 -44.63 -2.63 8.33
CA PRO A 112 -45.21 -2.58 9.66
C PRO A 112 -44.33 -3.41 10.59
N ALA A 113 -43.86 -2.77 11.66
CA ALA A 113 -42.94 -3.33 12.62
C ALA A 113 -43.62 -4.50 13.36
N GLY A 114 -43.41 -5.71 12.86
CA GLY A 114 -43.79 -6.94 13.56
C GLY A 114 -44.70 -7.83 12.74
N ALA A 115 -44.29 -9.09 12.59
CA ALA A 115 -45.27 -10.16 12.49
C ALA A 115 -46.19 -10.04 13.71
N PRO A 116 -47.53 -10.21 13.57
CA PRO A 116 -48.42 -10.21 14.71
C PRO A 116 -47.88 -11.19 15.75
N VAL A 117 -47.83 -10.75 17.01
CA VAL A 117 -47.41 -11.60 18.13
C VAL A 117 -48.19 -12.91 18.02
N ARG A 118 -47.50 -14.05 18.07
CA ARG A 118 -48.16 -15.35 18.13
C ARG A 118 -48.94 -15.43 19.45
N SER A 119 -50.18 -14.95 19.45
CA SER A 119 -51.10 -15.08 20.56
C SER A 119 -51.63 -16.51 20.58
N ALA A 120 -51.44 -17.20 21.71
CA ALA A 120 -52.11 -18.47 21.93
C ALA A 120 -53.62 -18.25 21.93
N PRO A 121 -54.43 -19.23 21.47
CA PRO A 121 -55.88 -19.15 21.56
C PRO A 121 -56.32 -18.97 23.01
N ASP A 122 -57.27 -18.08 23.26
CA ASP A 122 -57.80 -17.89 24.61
C ASP A 122 -58.62 -19.11 25.04
N LEU A 123 -58.16 -19.79 26.09
CA LEU A 123 -58.83 -20.97 26.66
C LEU A 123 -59.64 -20.62 27.92
N SER A 124 -59.71 -19.35 28.32
CA SER A 124 -60.35 -18.92 29.55
C SER A 124 -61.83 -19.31 29.62
N GLY A 125 -62.54 -19.28 28.48
CA GLY A 125 -63.96 -19.65 28.35
C GLY A 125 -64.26 -21.15 28.33
N LEU A 126 -63.25 -22.03 28.30
CA LEU A 126 -63.46 -23.48 28.26
C LEU A 126 -63.53 -24.09 29.68
N THR A 127 -64.45 -25.03 29.84
CA THR A 127 -64.52 -25.88 31.04
C THR A 127 -63.29 -26.77 31.15
N ALA A 128 -63.03 -27.33 32.34
CA ALA A 128 -61.90 -28.23 32.57
C ALA A 128 -61.87 -29.42 31.59
N ARG A 129 -63.04 -29.98 31.27
CA ARG A 129 -63.16 -31.11 30.33
C ARG A 129 -62.82 -30.71 28.90
N GLU A 130 -63.24 -29.54 28.47
CA GLU A 130 -62.98 -29.01 27.12
C GLU A 130 -61.51 -28.61 26.93
N LYS A 131 -60.85 -28.08 27.97
CA LYS A 131 -59.41 -27.81 27.95
C LYS A 131 -58.59 -29.08 27.75
N ILE A 132 -58.98 -30.18 28.41
CA ILE A 132 -58.31 -31.48 28.29
C ILE A 132 -58.50 -32.03 26.87
N ALA A 133 -59.73 -32.01 26.34
CA ALA A 133 -60.00 -32.45 24.98
C ALA A 133 -59.23 -31.63 23.93
N TYR A 134 -59.16 -30.31 24.11
CA TYR A 134 -58.39 -29.40 23.27
C TYR A 134 -56.88 -29.70 23.27
N GLY A 135 -56.31 -30.03 24.44
CA GLY A 135 -54.90 -30.40 24.56
C GLY A 135 -54.57 -31.77 23.96
N LEU A 136 -55.51 -32.73 24.02
CA LEU A 136 -55.34 -34.06 23.43
C LEU A 136 -55.42 -34.03 21.89
N ALA A 137 -56.36 -33.27 21.33
CA ALA A 137 -56.54 -33.12 19.88
C ALA A 137 -55.35 -32.45 19.16
N ARG A 138 -54.40 -31.87 19.90
CA ARG A 138 -53.24 -31.13 19.37
C ARG A 138 -51.92 -31.88 19.51
N ARG A 139 -51.95 -33.11 20.04
CA ARG A 139 -50.78 -33.97 20.34
C ARG A 139 -50.60 -35.12 19.33
N GLU A 140 -51.54 -35.27 18.38
CA GLU A 140 -51.39 -36.09 17.16
C GLU A 140 -50.85 -35.24 16.00
#